data_AF-A0A939S4C8-F1
#
_entry.id   AF-A0A939S4C8-F1
#
_cell.length_a   1.000
_cell.length_b   1.000
_cell.length_c   1.000
_cell.angle_alpha   90.00
_cell.angle_beta   90.00
_cell.angle_gamma   90.00
#
_symmetry.space_group_name_H-M   'P 1'
#
loop_
_entity.id
_entity.type
_entity.pdbx_description
1 polymer ?
#
loop_
_entity_poly.entity_id
_entity_poly.type
_entity_poly.pdbx_seq_one_letter_code
_entity_poly.pdbx_strand_id
1 'polypeptide(L)'
;MSYPVPFTFPIEQGRPLLVMSCSSTKRQVASGELVRFADLYDGPTWRQVKASRFPLTNVAAISALYGFLEPGLAIETYDRKMDDKAATRISTTSNHAWRLEQAVRQAGSAFIVGGALYRQLGETMLRQAPDLAGVVTFATGSYLAQRKQLGAWLRDQVAPIAANPELEAAA
;
A
#
# COMPACT_ATOMS: atom_id res chain seq x y z
N MET A 1 1.25 -13.15 -21.94
CA MET A 1 1.97 -11.85 -21.99
C MET A 1 3.06 -11.92 -20.93
N SER A 2 4.30 -12.23 -21.32
CA SER A 2 5.43 -12.22 -20.39
C SER A 2 5.93 -10.79 -20.24
N TYR A 3 5.81 -10.22 -19.04
CA TYR A 3 6.48 -8.98 -18.71
C TYR A 3 7.98 -9.29 -18.50
N PRO A 4 8.88 -8.65 -19.25
CA PRO A 4 10.31 -8.88 -19.10
C PRO A 4 10.74 -8.20 -17.80
N VAL A 5 11.43 -8.95 -16.94
CA VAL A 5 12.00 -8.54 -15.65
C VAL A 5 10.98 -8.46 -14.49
N PRO A 6 11.22 -9.12 -13.34
CA PRO A 6 10.43 -8.85 -12.15
C PRO A 6 10.66 -7.39 -11.74
N PHE A 7 9.57 -6.65 -11.53
CA PHE A 7 9.70 -5.31 -10.98
C PHE A 7 10.40 -5.40 -9.62
N THR A 8 11.53 -4.72 -9.49
CA THR A 8 12.26 -4.64 -8.22
C THR A 8 11.79 -3.42 -7.48
N PHE A 9 10.94 -3.64 -6.48
CA PHE A 9 10.51 -2.58 -5.58
C PHE A 9 11.52 -2.42 -4.46
N PRO A 10 11.71 -1.21 -3.91
CA PRO A 10 12.49 -1.03 -2.69
C PRO A 10 11.71 -1.49 -1.45
N ILE A 11 11.06 -2.65 -1.51
CA ILE A 11 10.32 -3.26 -0.40
C ILE A 11 11.32 -4.00 0.48
N GLU A 12 11.32 -3.67 1.77
CA GLU A 12 12.11 -4.39 2.77
C GLU A 12 11.57 -5.82 2.90
N GLN A 13 12.45 -6.80 2.68
CA GLN A 13 12.13 -8.23 2.81
C GLN A 13 11.74 -8.57 4.25
N GLY A 14 10.83 -9.53 4.41
CA GLY A 14 10.37 -9.97 5.73
C GLY A 14 9.45 -8.98 6.46
N ARG A 15 9.05 -7.88 5.82
CA ARG A 15 8.05 -6.94 6.33
C ARG A 15 6.81 -6.89 5.43
N PRO A 16 5.60 -6.95 6.00
CA PRO A 16 4.36 -6.87 5.22
C PRO A 16 4.24 -5.57 4.41
N LEU A 17 3.52 -5.62 3.29
CA LEU A 17 3.17 -4.46 2.48
C LEU A 17 1.92 -3.78 3.05
N LEU A 18 1.97 -2.48 3.31
CA LEU A 18 0.78 -1.66 3.56
C LEU A 18 0.28 -1.04 2.27
N VAL A 19 -0.91 -1.40 1.79
CA VAL A 19 -1.52 -0.79 0.61
C VAL A 19 -2.63 0.16 1.05
N MET A 20 -2.51 1.44 0.69
CA MET A 20 -3.46 2.47 1.11
C MET A 20 -4.27 3.04 -0.05
N SER A 21 -5.52 3.44 0.20
CA SER A 21 -6.24 4.35 -0.70
C SER A 21 -5.50 5.68 -0.83
N CYS A 22 -5.48 6.29 -2.02
CA CYS A 22 -4.98 7.65 -2.19
C CYS A 22 -5.72 8.66 -1.30
N SER A 23 -5.09 9.81 -1.05
CA SER A 23 -5.68 10.85 -0.21
C SER A 23 -6.35 11.96 -1.01
N SER A 24 -7.54 12.37 -0.57
CA SER A 24 -8.17 13.63 -1.00
C SER A 24 -7.39 14.85 -0.49
N THR A 25 -6.64 14.71 0.60
CA THR A 25 -5.78 15.77 1.15
C THR A 25 -4.35 15.53 0.73
N LYS A 26 -3.75 16.51 0.05
CA LYS A 26 -2.35 16.48 -0.40
C LYS A 26 -1.63 17.70 0.15
N ARG A 27 -0.33 17.58 0.40
CA ARG A 27 0.53 18.73 0.71
C ARG A 27 0.53 19.69 -0.47
N GLN A 28 0.68 20.97 -0.17
CA GLN A 28 0.94 22.00 -1.17
C GLN A 28 2.40 21.86 -1.60
N VAL A 29 2.60 21.70 -2.91
CA VAL A 29 3.89 21.52 -3.59
C VAL A 29 3.89 22.40 -4.83
N ALA A 30 5.05 22.72 -5.38
CA ALA A 30 5.10 23.51 -6.60
C ALA A 30 4.43 22.76 -7.77
N SER A 31 3.87 23.52 -8.73
CA SER A 31 3.28 22.91 -9.92
C SER A 31 4.36 22.18 -10.73
N GLY A 32 4.08 20.94 -11.15
CA GLY A 32 5.04 20.07 -11.83
C GLY A 32 6.10 19.43 -10.92
N GLU A 33 6.06 19.70 -9.61
CA GLU A 33 6.99 19.06 -8.66
C GLU A 33 6.64 17.58 -8.46
N LEU A 34 7.63 16.72 -8.67
CA LEU A 34 7.53 15.28 -8.38
C LEU A 34 7.88 15.01 -6.92
N VAL A 35 6.90 14.55 -6.15
CA VAL A 35 7.06 14.21 -4.73
C VAL A 35 6.63 12.77 -4.51
N ARG A 36 7.35 12.04 -3.66
CA ARG A 36 6.94 10.67 -3.26
C ARG A 36 5.50 10.69 -2.80
N PHE A 37 4.64 9.79 -3.30
CA PHE A 37 3.22 9.84 -2.95
C PHE A 37 3.00 9.72 -1.43
N ALA A 38 3.86 8.97 -0.73
CA ALA A 38 3.80 8.82 0.71
C ALA A 38 4.03 10.15 1.42
N ASP A 39 4.92 11.01 0.89
CA ASP A 39 5.16 12.35 1.41
C ASP A 39 4.06 13.34 1.02
N LEU A 40 3.53 13.21 -0.20
CA LEU A 40 2.48 14.05 -0.75
C LEU A 40 1.13 13.86 -0.05
N TYR A 41 0.68 12.62 0.15
CA TYR A 41 -0.63 12.33 0.75
C TYR A 41 -0.67 12.68 2.24
N ASP A 42 -1.71 13.39 2.68
CA ASP A 42 -1.76 13.99 4.00
C ASP A 42 -3.11 13.83 4.73
N GLY A 43 -3.94 12.89 4.28
CA GLY A 43 -5.17 12.53 5.01
C GLY A 43 -4.89 11.90 6.39
N PRO A 44 -5.91 11.79 7.27
CA PRO A 44 -5.68 11.31 8.64
C PRO A 44 -5.08 9.91 8.76
N THR A 45 -5.40 8.99 7.84
CA THR A 45 -4.77 7.65 7.77
C THR A 45 -3.31 7.73 7.35
N TRP A 46 -2.96 8.60 6.41
CA TRP A 46 -1.57 8.83 5.98
C TRP A 46 -0.74 9.45 7.10
N ARG A 47 -1.28 10.44 7.82
CA ARG A 47 -0.63 11.02 9.00
C ARG A 47 -0.41 9.98 10.10
N GLN A 48 -1.37 9.08 10.31
CA GLN A 48 -1.24 7.98 11.26
C GLN A 48 -0.10 7.02 10.89
N VAL A 49 0.05 6.66 9.62
CA VAL A 49 1.17 5.83 9.16
C VAL A 49 2.51 6.54 9.34
N LYS A 50 2.61 7.81 8.95
CA LYS A 50 3.82 8.63 9.13
C LYS A 50 4.25 8.72 10.60
N ALA A 51 3.29 8.81 11.52
CA ALA A 51 3.55 8.86 12.95
C ALA A 51 3.96 7.50 13.56
N SER A 52 3.67 6.38 12.88
CA SER A 52 3.84 5.03 13.44
C SER A 52 5.27 4.48 13.39
N ARG A 53 6.20 5.16 12.71
CA ARG A 53 7.56 4.66 12.36
C ARG A 53 7.58 3.43 11.45
N PHE A 54 6.43 2.99 10.93
CA PHE A 54 6.40 1.96 9.89
C PHE A 54 7.15 2.46 8.64
N PRO A 55 8.02 1.63 8.02
CA PRO A 55 8.86 2.08 6.93
C PRO A 55 8.03 2.43 5.69
N LEU A 56 8.14 3.67 5.21
CA LEU A 56 7.43 4.13 4.02
C LEU A 56 7.87 3.41 2.73
N THR A 57 9.00 2.70 2.76
CA THR A 57 9.47 1.79 1.72
C THR A 57 8.62 0.52 1.59
N ASN A 58 7.78 0.21 2.58
CA ASN A 58 6.80 -0.88 2.54
C ASN A 58 5.36 -0.36 2.49
N VAL A 59 5.18 0.90 2.09
CA VAL A 59 3.86 1.49 1.88
C VAL A 59 3.65 1.67 0.38
N ALA A 60 2.58 1.10 -0.15
CA ALA A 60 2.08 1.29 -1.51
C ALA A 60 0.73 2.04 -1.47
N ALA A 61 0.25 2.47 -2.63
CA ALA A 61 -1.07 3.09 -2.72
C ALA A 61 -1.84 2.67 -3.98
N ILE A 62 -3.17 2.83 -3.92
CA ILE A 62 -4.03 2.81 -5.11
C ILE A 62 -4.55 4.22 -5.33
N SER A 63 -4.22 4.81 -6.48
CA SER A 63 -4.58 6.16 -6.89
C SER A 63 -5.66 6.17 -7.96
N ALA A 64 -6.60 7.12 -7.85
CA ALA A 64 -7.63 7.35 -8.86
C ALA A 64 -7.08 7.82 -10.21
N LEU A 65 -5.89 8.45 -10.23
CA LEU A 65 -5.24 8.90 -11.45
C LEU A 65 -4.22 7.88 -11.94
N TYR A 66 -3.31 7.46 -11.05
CA TYR A 66 -2.14 6.66 -11.39
C TYR A 66 -2.29 5.15 -11.23
N GLY A 67 -3.43 4.67 -10.71
CA GLY A 67 -3.61 3.25 -10.42
C GLY A 67 -2.72 2.79 -9.27
N PHE A 68 -2.12 1.60 -9.39
CA PHE A 68 -1.20 1.09 -8.37
C PHE A 68 0.10 1.89 -8.34
N LEU A 69 0.38 2.49 -7.19
CA LEU A 69 1.60 3.24 -6.87
C LEU A 69 2.48 2.36 -5.98
N GLU A 70 3.66 2.06 -6.51
CA GLU A 70 4.67 1.26 -5.82
C GLU A 70 5.41 2.08 -4.78
N PRO A 71 5.93 1.44 -3.71
CA PRO A 71 6.69 2.15 -2.69
C PRO A 71 7.82 3.00 -3.27
N GLY A 72 7.92 4.25 -2.81
CA GLY A 72 8.93 5.21 -3.24
C GLY A 72 8.63 5.98 -4.53
N LEU A 73 7.57 5.65 -5.27
CA LEU A 73 7.21 6.34 -6.52
C LEU A 73 6.92 7.83 -6.27
N ALA A 74 7.53 8.70 -7.08
CA ALA A 74 7.24 10.12 -7.11
C ALA A 74 6.13 10.45 -8.11
N ILE A 75 5.21 11.31 -7.73
CA ILE A 75 4.08 11.75 -8.54
C ILE A 75 3.88 13.26 -8.42
N GLU A 76 3.23 13.84 -9.42
CA GLU A 76 2.73 15.21 -9.32
C GLU A 76 1.47 15.26 -8.45
N THR A 77 1.18 16.44 -7.91
CA THR A 77 -0.10 16.70 -7.27
C THR A 77 -1.24 16.64 -8.29
N TYR A 78 -2.43 16.24 -7.84
CA TYR A 78 -3.59 16.09 -8.69
C TYR A 78 -4.88 16.21 -7.88
N ASP A 79 -5.98 16.63 -8.52
CA ASP A 79 -7.31 16.62 -7.94
C ASP A 79 -8.22 15.63 -8.67
N ARG A 80 -8.20 14.37 -8.19
CA ARG A 80 -9.05 13.31 -8.70
C ARG A 80 -9.45 12.35 -7.57
N LYS A 81 -10.75 12.15 -7.41
CA LYS A 81 -11.31 11.15 -6.48
C LYS A 81 -11.51 9.83 -7.21
N MET A 82 -11.46 8.72 -6.45
CA MET A 82 -11.80 7.41 -7.01
C MET A 82 -13.30 7.33 -7.26
N ASP A 83 -13.64 6.91 -8.47
CA ASP A 83 -15.00 6.62 -8.93
C ASP A 83 -15.00 5.26 -9.66
N ASP A 84 -16.19 4.74 -9.99
CA ASP A 84 -16.32 3.42 -10.62
C ASP A 84 -15.62 3.35 -11.98
N LYS A 85 -15.59 4.47 -12.71
CA LYS A 85 -14.88 4.58 -14.01
C LYS A 85 -13.37 4.45 -13.82
N ALA A 86 -12.80 5.10 -12.81
CA ALA A 86 -11.40 4.98 -12.45
C ALA A 86 -11.09 3.57 -11.96
N ALA A 87 -11.91 3.00 -11.08
CA ALA A 87 -11.71 1.64 -10.58
C ALA A 87 -11.73 0.62 -11.73
N THR A 88 -12.71 0.73 -12.64
CA THR A 88 -12.80 -0.12 -13.84
C THR A 88 -11.58 0.04 -14.74
N ARG A 89 -11.16 1.28 -15.02
CA ARG A 89 -9.95 1.52 -15.83
C ARG A 89 -8.72 0.88 -15.19
N ILE A 90 -8.54 1.04 -13.88
CA ILE A 90 -7.37 0.52 -13.15
C ILE A 90 -7.37 -1.01 -13.16
N SER A 91 -8.52 -1.65 -12.98
CA SER A 91 -8.62 -3.12 -12.96
C SER A 91 -8.50 -3.76 -14.34
N THR A 92 -8.82 -3.05 -15.43
CA THR A 92 -8.69 -3.56 -16.80
C THR A 92 -7.38 -3.17 -17.48
N THR A 93 -6.62 -2.22 -16.92
CA THR A 93 -5.31 -1.84 -17.44
C THR A 93 -4.24 -2.85 -17.04
N SER A 94 -3.42 -3.27 -18.00
CA SER A 94 -2.72 -4.56 -18.02
C SER A 94 -1.68 -4.78 -16.91
N ASN A 95 -1.15 -3.74 -16.27
CA ASN A 95 0.00 -3.89 -15.36
C ASN A 95 -0.30 -3.64 -13.88
N HIS A 96 -1.40 -2.98 -13.50
CA HIS A 96 -1.62 -2.63 -12.09
C HIS A 96 -1.87 -3.86 -11.22
N ALA A 97 -2.69 -4.81 -11.70
CA ALA A 97 -2.98 -6.05 -11.00
C ALA A 97 -1.71 -6.88 -10.80
N TRP A 98 -0.94 -7.06 -11.87
CA TRP A 98 0.34 -7.76 -11.82
C TRP A 98 1.35 -7.08 -10.89
N ARG A 99 1.47 -5.74 -10.92
CA ARG A 99 2.36 -4.98 -10.03
C ARG A 99 1.99 -5.13 -8.56
N LEU A 100 0.69 -5.07 -8.24
CA LEU A 100 0.21 -5.34 -6.89
C LEU A 100 0.56 -6.77 -6.46
N GLU A 101 0.30 -7.75 -7.32
CA GLU A 101 0.65 -9.15 -7.06
C GLU A 101 2.14 -9.32 -6.75
N GLN A 102 3.03 -8.78 -7.60
CA GLN A 102 4.48 -8.87 -7.38
C GLN A 102 4.92 -8.18 -6.09
N ALA A 103 4.31 -7.04 -5.74
CA ALA A 103 4.62 -6.33 -4.51
C ALA A 103 4.21 -7.14 -3.26
N VAL A 104 3.04 -7.79 -3.30
CA VAL A 104 2.60 -8.70 -2.22
C VAL A 104 3.55 -9.89 -2.11
N ARG A 105 3.94 -10.51 -3.23
CA ARG A 105 4.90 -11.63 -3.25
C ARG A 105 6.24 -11.23 -2.65
N GLN A 106 6.76 -10.05 -3.01
CA GLN A 106 8.03 -9.55 -2.51
C GLN A 106 7.97 -9.25 -1.00
N ALA A 107 6.83 -8.78 -0.49
CA ALA A 107 6.65 -8.49 0.94
C ALA A 107 6.26 -9.72 1.77
N GLY A 108 5.87 -10.82 1.13
CA GLY A 108 5.36 -12.05 1.77
C GLY A 108 3.92 -11.95 2.29
N SER A 109 3.43 -10.75 2.59
CA SER A 109 2.04 -10.50 2.99
C SER A 109 1.65 -9.05 2.75
N ALA A 110 0.34 -8.76 2.77
CA ALA A 110 -0.15 -7.38 2.67
C ALA A 110 -1.36 -7.09 3.55
N PHE A 111 -1.42 -5.85 4.03
CA PHE A 111 -2.57 -5.27 4.68
C PHE A 111 -3.10 -4.11 3.82
N ILE A 112 -4.36 -4.21 3.38
CA ILE A 112 -4.97 -3.27 2.44
C ILE A 112 -6.03 -2.44 3.16
N VAL A 113 -5.87 -1.11 3.13
CA VAL A 113 -6.75 -0.15 3.80
C VAL A 113 -7.40 0.79 2.78
N GLY A 114 -8.73 0.80 2.75
CA GLY A 114 -9.50 1.70 1.90
C GLY A 114 -11.01 1.48 2.04
N GLY A 115 -11.78 2.48 1.58
CA GLY A 115 -13.23 2.37 1.50
C GLY A 115 -13.69 1.24 0.57
N ALA A 116 -15.00 0.98 0.53
CA ALA A 116 -15.61 -0.15 -0.19
C ALA A 116 -15.10 -0.29 -1.64
N LEU A 117 -15.01 0.84 -2.38
CA LEU A 117 -14.54 0.85 -3.76
C LEU A 117 -13.07 0.43 -3.91
N TYR A 118 -12.19 0.85 -3.00
CA TYR A 118 -10.77 0.44 -3.00
C TYR A 118 -10.60 -1.02 -2.62
N ARG A 119 -11.40 -1.51 -1.67
CA ARG A 119 -11.41 -2.92 -1.29
C ARG A 119 -11.84 -3.78 -2.48
N GLN A 120 -12.97 -3.46 -3.11
CA GLN A 120 -13.45 -4.16 -4.29
C GLN A 120 -12.42 -4.14 -5.43
N LEU A 121 -11.77 -2.99 -5.65
CA LEU A 121 -10.70 -2.88 -6.64
C LEU A 121 -9.51 -3.79 -6.31
N GLY A 122 -9.05 -3.80 -5.06
CA GLY A 122 -7.98 -4.70 -4.62
C GLY A 122 -8.34 -6.18 -4.77
N GLU A 123 -9.56 -6.56 -4.39
CA GLU A 123 -10.10 -7.92 -4.58
C GLU A 123 -10.17 -8.29 -6.07
N THR A 124 -10.63 -7.38 -6.93
CA THR A 124 -10.65 -7.60 -8.38
C THR A 124 -9.25 -7.77 -8.96
N MET A 125 -8.29 -6.94 -8.54
CA MET A 125 -6.90 -7.01 -8.99
C MET A 125 -6.22 -8.32 -8.56
N LEU A 126 -6.51 -8.81 -7.36
CA LEU A 126 -5.92 -10.02 -6.81
C LEU A 126 -6.66 -11.31 -7.19
N ARG A 127 -7.81 -11.21 -7.88
CA ARG A 127 -8.62 -12.38 -8.28
C ARG A 127 -7.84 -13.39 -9.13
N GLN A 128 -6.85 -12.94 -9.90
CA GLN A 128 -6.03 -13.81 -10.73
C GLN A 128 -4.87 -14.49 -9.97
N ALA A 129 -4.66 -14.15 -8.70
CA ALA A 129 -3.62 -14.70 -7.84
C ALA A 129 -4.24 -15.31 -6.56
N PRO A 130 -5.04 -16.39 -6.68
CA PRO A 130 -5.76 -16.99 -5.56
C PRO A 130 -4.83 -17.53 -4.46
N ASP A 131 -3.58 -17.84 -4.80
CA ASP A 131 -2.55 -18.25 -3.86
C ASP A 131 -2.18 -17.14 -2.86
N LEU A 132 -2.44 -15.87 -3.18
CA LEU A 132 -2.23 -14.74 -2.27
C LEU A 132 -3.35 -14.52 -1.25
N ALA A 133 -4.49 -15.21 -1.39
CA ALA A 133 -5.65 -14.99 -0.52
C ALA A 133 -5.35 -15.23 0.97
N GLY A 134 -4.42 -16.15 1.28
CA GLY A 134 -4.02 -16.45 2.66
C GLY A 134 -3.04 -15.44 3.28
N VAL A 135 -2.45 -14.54 2.48
CA VAL A 135 -1.43 -13.58 2.94
C VAL A 135 -1.87 -12.13 2.76
N VAL A 136 -3.08 -11.89 2.25
CA VAL A 136 -3.67 -10.56 2.08
C VAL A 136 -4.83 -10.37 3.04
N THR A 137 -4.73 -9.34 3.87
CA THR A 137 -5.81 -8.94 4.79
C THR A 137 -6.36 -7.58 4.37
N PHE A 138 -7.68 -7.45 4.27
CA PHE A 138 -8.35 -6.18 4.02
C PHE A 138 -8.91 -5.59 5.31
N ALA A 139 -8.70 -4.29 5.54
CA ALA A 139 -9.43 -3.58 6.56
C ALA A 139 -10.93 -3.52 6.21
N THR A 140 -11.79 -3.74 7.20
CA THR A 140 -13.25 -3.84 7.00
C THR A 140 -14.03 -2.87 7.89
N GLY A 141 -15.31 -2.68 7.57
CA GLY A 141 -16.22 -1.81 8.34
C GLY A 141 -16.08 -0.33 8.01
N SER A 142 -16.57 0.51 8.93
CA SER A 142 -16.60 1.97 8.80
C SER A 142 -15.19 2.57 8.76
N TYR A 143 -15.08 3.83 8.31
CA TYR A 143 -13.81 4.57 8.31
C TYR A 143 -13.09 4.52 9.68
N LEU A 144 -13.83 4.71 10.78
CA LEU A 144 -13.25 4.66 12.13
C LEU A 144 -12.79 3.24 12.51
N ALA A 145 -13.55 2.21 12.13
CA ALA A 145 -13.15 0.82 12.35
C ALA A 145 -11.86 0.47 11.58
N GLN A 146 -11.76 0.90 10.34
CA GLN A 146 -10.56 0.71 9.52
C GLN A 146 -9.35 1.45 10.10
N ARG A 147 -9.53 2.68 10.60
CA ARG A 147 -8.44 3.42 11.30
C ARG A 147 -7.98 2.70 12.57
N LYS A 148 -8.89 2.11 13.33
CA LYS A 148 -8.57 1.32 14.52
C LYS A 148 -7.78 0.06 14.14
N GLN A 149 -8.20 -0.65 13.09
CA GLN A 149 -7.49 -1.82 12.56
C GLN A 149 -6.10 -1.45 12.07
N LEU A 150 -5.96 -0.38 11.27
CA LEU A 150 -4.67 0.14 10.85
C LEU A 150 -3.78 0.48 12.06
N GLY A 151 -4.33 1.12 13.09
CA GLY A 151 -3.56 1.45 14.29
C GLY A 151 -3.09 0.23 15.07
N ALA A 152 -3.91 -0.81 15.17
CA ALA A 152 -3.51 -2.09 15.78
C ALA A 152 -2.41 -2.75 14.95
N TRP A 153 -2.65 -2.91 13.65
CA TRP A 153 -1.70 -3.52 12.73
C TRP A 153 -0.34 -2.81 12.75
N LEU A 154 -0.30 -1.48 12.68
CA LEU A 154 0.95 -0.71 12.73
C LEU A 154 1.72 -0.92 14.04
N ARG A 155 1.04 -1.09 15.18
CA ARG A 155 1.73 -1.39 16.45
C ARG A 155 2.35 -2.79 16.42
N ASP A 156 1.66 -3.76 15.84
CA ASP A 156 2.18 -5.13 15.72
C ASP A 156 3.38 -5.20 14.78
N GLN A 157 3.44 -4.34 13.75
CA GLN A 157 4.57 -4.29 12.80
C GLN A 157 5.78 -3.51 13.29
N VAL A 158 5.61 -2.65 14.30
CA VAL A 158 6.66 -1.77 14.84
C VAL A 158 7.05 -2.16 16.27
N ALA A 159 6.34 -3.13 16.86
CA ALA A 159 6.79 -3.80 18.06
C ALA A 159 8.22 -4.32 17.84
N PRO A 160 9.11 -4.24 18.85
CA PRO A 160 10.44 -4.79 18.72
C PRO A 160 10.29 -6.25 18.27
N ILE A 161 10.98 -6.62 17.19
CA ILE A 161 11.30 -8.03 16.97
C ILE A 161 11.92 -8.46 18.29
N ALA A 162 11.24 -9.33 19.04
CA ALA A 162 11.77 -9.82 20.30
C ALA A 162 13.21 -10.28 20.01
N ALA A 163 14.19 -9.66 20.68
CA ALA A 163 15.59 -9.99 20.50
C ALA A 163 15.69 -11.51 20.58
N ASN A 164 16.21 -12.14 19.54
CA ASN A 164 16.38 -13.58 19.54
C ASN A 164 17.39 -13.90 20.65
N PRO A 165 16.97 -14.52 21.78
CA PRO A 165 17.87 -14.73 22.91
C PRO A 165 19.02 -15.70 22.57
N GLU A 166 18.95 -16.39 21.43
CA GLU A 166 20.00 -17.29 20.95
C GLU A 166 21.22 -16.57 20.34
N LEU A 167 21.14 -15.27 20.03
CA LEU A 167 22.27 -14.50 19.45
C LEU A 167 23.12 -13.75 20.50
N GLU A 168 22.64 -13.57 21.73
CA GLU A 168 23.43 -12.95 22.81
C GLU A 168 24.30 -13.95 23.60
N ALA A 169 24.08 -15.26 23.44
CA ALA A 169 24.89 -16.28 24.09
C ALA A 169 26.20 -16.62 23.34
N ALA A 170 26.48 -15.95 22.21
CA ALA A 170 27.64 -16.21 21.35
C ALA A 170 28.58 -15.01 21.16
N ALA A 171 28.42 -13.94 21.97
CA ALA A 171 29.32 -12.78 22.02
C ALA A 171 30.00 -12.68 23.38
#